data_AF-X1FHL6-F1
#
_entry.id   AF-X1FHL6-F1
#
_cell.length_a   1.000
_cell.length_b   1.000
_cell.length_c   1.000
_cell.angle_alpha   90.00
_cell.angle_beta   90.00
_cell.angle_gamma   90.00
#
_symmetry.space_group_name_H-M   'P 1'
#
loop_
_entity.id
_entity.type
_entity.pdbx_description
1 polymer ?
#
loop_
_entity_poly.entity_id
_entity_poly.type
_entity_poly.pdbx_seq_one_letter_code
_entity_poly.pdbx_strand_id
1 'polypeptide(L)'
;VAEEVKPKECVWMKMGMVSYRICTNNYDCLSCEFDQEMQEKMASGEAPELDEALERFKELPGTQRLCRYALKGDVSYRLCTHLFQCATCEFGQIMEDALQQKLVKLAARREALRKKEQR
;
A
#
# COMPACT_ATOMS: atom_id res chain seq x y z
N VAL A 1 -31.61 -3.61 -8.08
CA VAL A 1 -31.06 -4.05 -6.78
C VAL A 1 -30.03 -3.01 -6.38
N ALA A 2 -30.27 -2.26 -5.30
CA ALA A 2 -29.28 -1.32 -4.81
C ALA A 2 -28.05 -2.13 -4.37
N GLU A 3 -26.95 -1.99 -5.10
CA GLU A 3 -25.68 -2.59 -4.72
C GLU A 3 -25.29 -1.97 -3.37
N GLU A 4 -25.23 -2.77 -2.32
CA GLU A 4 -24.76 -2.32 -1.01
C GLU A 4 -23.34 -1.78 -1.18
N VAL A 5 -23.18 -0.46 -1.06
CA VAL A 5 -21.86 0.18 -1.12
C VAL A 5 -21.10 -0.23 0.14
N LYS A 6 -20.39 -1.36 0.05
CA LYS A 6 -19.54 -1.82 1.14
C LYS A 6 -18.52 -0.72 1.45
N PRO A 7 -18.34 -0.36 2.74
CA PRO A 7 -17.36 0.64 3.12
C PRO A 7 -15.97 0.22 2.62
N LYS A 8 -15.23 1.18 2.05
CA LYS A 8 -13.87 0.94 1.52
C LYS A 8 -12.92 0.74 2.69
N GLU A 9 -12.76 -0.49 3.16
CA GLU A 9 -11.83 -0.82 4.26
C GLU A 9 -10.39 -0.45 3.90
N CYS A 10 -9.62 0.07 4.85
CA CYS A 10 -8.19 0.32 4.71
C CYS A 10 -7.42 -0.99 4.47
N VAL A 11 -6.30 -0.96 3.75
CA VAL A 11 -5.47 -2.15 3.48
C VAL A 11 -4.97 -2.83 4.78
N TRP A 12 -4.65 -2.05 5.81
CA TRP A 12 -4.26 -2.57 7.13
C TRP A 12 -5.43 -3.23 7.86
N MET A 13 -6.65 -2.71 7.69
CA MET A 13 -7.86 -3.31 8.26
C MET A 13 -8.24 -4.58 7.51
N LYS A 14 -8.24 -4.56 6.17
CA LYS A 14 -8.51 -5.74 5.33
C LYS A 14 -7.64 -6.94 5.68
N MET A 15 -6.45 -6.66 6.19
CA MET A 15 -5.50 -7.70 6.59
C MET A 15 -5.54 -8.06 8.07
N GLY A 16 -6.35 -7.37 8.88
CA GLY A 16 -6.46 -7.62 10.31
C GLY A 16 -5.31 -7.08 11.15
N MET A 17 -4.47 -6.20 10.59
CA MET A 17 -3.37 -5.54 11.31
C MET A 17 -3.90 -4.43 12.24
N VAL A 18 -5.05 -3.85 11.89
CA VAL A 18 -5.78 -2.90 12.74
C VAL A 18 -7.25 -3.31 12.82
N SER A 19 -7.89 -2.99 13.94
CA SER A 19 -9.27 -3.39 14.23
C SER A 19 -10.30 -2.69 13.35
N TYR A 20 -10.15 -1.38 13.14
CA TYR A 20 -11.09 -0.59 12.35
C TYR A 20 -10.43 0.63 11.72
N ARG A 21 -10.51 0.73 10.39
CA ARG A 21 -10.16 1.94 9.64
C ARG A 21 -10.78 1.92 8.25
N ILE A 22 -11.56 2.95 7.93
CA ILE A 22 -12.09 3.15 6.58
C ILE A 22 -11.11 3.99 5.76
N CYS A 23 -10.87 3.57 4.52
CA CYS A 23 -10.05 4.28 3.57
C CYS A 23 -10.76 5.55 3.08
N THR A 24 -10.12 6.70 3.27
CA THR A 24 -10.60 8.00 2.81
C THR A 24 -9.88 8.49 1.56
N ASN A 25 -8.77 7.85 1.16
CA ASN A 25 -7.91 8.30 0.07
C ASN A 25 -8.00 7.44 -1.19
N ASN A 26 -9.12 6.76 -1.43
CA ASN A 26 -9.34 5.89 -2.60
C ASN A 26 -8.18 4.91 -2.88
N TYR A 27 -7.64 4.32 -1.81
CA TYR A 27 -6.51 3.40 -1.86
C TYR A 27 -5.21 4.00 -2.37
N ASP A 28 -5.05 5.32 -2.49
CA ASP A 28 -3.74 5.95 -2.67
C ASP A 28 -2.93 5.88 -1.37
N CYS A 29 -2.42 4.68 -1.09
CA CYS A 29 -1.63 4.38 0.09
C CYS A 29 -0.27 5.09 0.09
N LEU A 30 0.28 5.43 -1.08
CA LEU A 30 1.59 6.09 -1.16
C LEU A 30 1.56 7.49 -0.55
N SER A 31 0.47 8.22 -0.74
CA SER A 31 0.27 9.56 -0.16
C SER A 31 -0.48 9.55 1.18
N CYS A 32 -0.81 8.37 1.71
CA CYS A 32 -1.57 8.21 2.95
C CYS A 32 -0.63 8.24 4.17
N GLU A 33 -0.71 9.29 4.98
CA GLU A 33 0.13 9.47 6.18
C GLU A 33 0.08 8.25 7.12
N PHE A 34 -1.11 7.73 7.39
CA PHE A 34 -1.27 6.52 8.21
C PHE A 34 -0.59 5.28 7.62
N ASP A 35 -0.57 5.16 6.29
CA ASP A 35 0.09 4.01 5.66
C ASP A 35 1.60 4.14 5.78
N GLN A 36 2.13 5.36 5.62
CA GLN A 36 3.56 5.66 5.81
C GLN A 36 4.00 5.37 7.24
N GLU A 37 3.29 5.90 8.25
CA GLU A 37 3.58 5.64 9.67
C GLU A 37 3.58 4.14 9.99
N MET A 38 2.59 3.39 9.48
CA MET A 38 2.49 1.96 9.69
C MET A 38 3.63 1.18 9.01
N GLN A 39 4.02 1.56 7.78
CA GLN A 39 5.17 0.96 7.11
C GLN A 39 6.48 1.24 7.85
N GLU A 40 6.67 2.46 8.36
CA GLU A 40 7.85 2.83 9.15
C GLU A 40 7.95 2.03 10.45
N LYS A 41 6.84 1.94 11.21
CA LYS A 41 6.73 1.10 12.41
C LYS A 41 7.08 -0.35 12.14
N MET A 42 6.57 -0.90 11.04
CA MET A 42 6.87 -2.27 10.62
C MET A 42 8.33 -2.47 10.21
N ALA A 43 8.96 -1.45 9.63
CA ALA A 43 10.35 -1.50 9.18
C ALA A 43 11.35 -1.33 10.34
N SER A 44 11.04 -0.51 11.35
CA SER A 44 11.89 -0.33 12.52
C SER A 44 11.81 -1.49 13.51
N GLY A 45 10.73 -2.26 13.47
CA GLY A 45 10.44 -3.29 14.48
C GLY A 45 9.97 -2.69 15.81
N GLU A 46 9.72 -1.38 15.86
CA GLU A 46 9.20 -0.67 17.03
C GLU A 46 7.68 -0.58 16.97
N ALA A 47 7.03 -1.74 16.87
CA ALA A 47 5.57 -1.84 16.77
C ALA A 47 5.02 -2.98 17.62
N PRO A 48 5.24 -2.95 18.96
CA PRO A 48 4.73 -4.01 19.84
C PRO A 48 3.22 -4.16 19.77
N GLU A 49 2.49 -3.09 19.42
CA GLU A 49 1.04 -3.15 19.18
C GLU A 49 0.64 -3.94 17.92
N LEU A 50 1.58 -4.15 16.99
CA LEU A 50 1.37 -4.90 15.75
C LEU A 50 1.86 -6.34 15.86
N ASP A 51 2.69 -6.68 16.83
CA ASP A 51 3.26 -8.03 16.98
C ASP A 51 2.18 -9.10 17.11
N GLU A 52 1.16 -8.88 17.95
CA GLU A 52 0.04 -9.82 18.08
C GLU A 52 -0.75 -9.96 16.76
N ALA A 53 -0.92 -8.86 16.03
CA ALA A 53 -1.59 -8.89 14.73
C ALA A 53 -0.74 -9.60 13.66
N LEU A 54 0.57 -9.43 13.72
CA LEU A 54 1.56 -10.10 12.88
C LEU A 54 1.56 -11.61 13.11
N GLU A 55 1.54 -12.07 14.37
CA GLU A 55 1.43 -13.49 14.69
C GLU A 55 0.13 -14.09 14.14
N ARG A 56 -1.01 -13.42 14.38
CA ARG A 56 -2.29 -13.83 13.78
C ARG A 56 -2.24 -13.87 12.25
N PHE A 57 -1.55 -12.92 11.63
CA PHE A 57 -1.37 -12.91 10.17
C PHE A 57 -0.50 -14.08 9.67
N LYS A 58 0.55 -14.46 10.42
CA LYS A 58 1.41 -15.63 10.10
C LYS A 58 0.63 -16.94 10.15
N GLU A 59 -0.32 -17.04 11.08
CA GLU A 59 -1.20 -18.21 11.25
C GLU A 59 -2.23 -18.36 10.12
N LEU A 60 -2.53 -17.29 9.38
CA LEU A 60 -3.46 -17.36 8.26
C LEU A 60 -2.97 -18.37 7.20
N PRO A 61 -3.88 -19.09 6.54
CA PRO A 61 -3.57 -19.85 5.33
C PRO A 61 -2.84 -18.98 4.32
N GLY A 62 -1.83 -19.53 3.65
CA GLY A 62 -1.03 -18.77 2.68
C GLY A 62 -1.87 -18.07 1.61
N THR A 63 -2.98 -18.69 1.19
CA THR A 63 -3.95 -18.12 0.22
C THR A 63 -4.66 -16.86 0.70
N GLN A 64 -4.72 -16.62 2.01
CA GLN A 64 -5.34 -15.45 2.61
C GLN A 64 -4.33 -14.32 2.88
N ARG A 65 -3.02 -14.63 2.85
CA ARG A 65 -1.95 -13.65 3.03
C ARG A 65 -1.72 -12.87 1.75
N LEU A 66 -2.69 -12.08 1.32
CA LEU A 66 -2.61 -11.28 0.09
C LEU A 66 -1.58 -10.15 0.24
N CYS A 67 -0.89 -9.81 -0.85
CA CYS A 67 0.04 -8.69 -0.93
C CYS A 67 -0.70 -7.35 -0.82
N ARG A 68 -0.08 -6.32 -0.22
CA ARG A 68 -0.67 -4.96 -0.14
C ARG A 68 -1.10 -4.41 -1.50
N TYR A 69 -0.29 -4.64 -2.54
CA TYR A 69 -0.58 -4.19 -3.90
C TYR A 69 -1.77 -4.94 -4.51
N ALA A 70 -2.03 -6.17 -4.08
CA ALA A 70 -3.26 -6.90 -4.46
C ALA A 70 -4.48 -6.39 -3.69
N LEU A 71 -4.36 -6.12 -2.38
CA LEU A 71 -5.44 -5.56 -1.56
C LEU A 71 -5.88 -4.16 -2.01
N LYS A 72 -4.92 -3.38 -2.53
CA LYS A 72 -5.13 -2.05 -3.11
C LYS A 72 -5.77 -2.13 -4.52
N GLY A 73 -5.53 -3.21 -5.25
CA GLY A 73 -5.97 -3.39 -6.63
C GLY A 73 -4.94 -2.96 -7.69
N ASP A 74 -3.69 -2.69 -7.32
CA ASP A 74 -2.61 -2.37 -8.26
C ASP A 74 -2.19 -3.61 -9.08
N VAL A 75 -2.38 -4.81 -8.52
CA VAL A 75 -2.21 -6.10 -9.19
C VAL A 75 -3.40 -7.00 -8.92
N SER A 76 -3.68 -7.93 -9.85
CA SER A 76 -4.85 -8.81 -9.75
C SER A 76 -4.77 -9.80 -8.59
N TYR A 77 -3.61 -10.45 -8.40
CA TYR A 77 -3.40 -11.43 -7.35
C TYR A 77 -1.90 -11.59 -7.05
N ARG A 78 -1.55 -11.57 -5.76
CA ARG A 78 -0.20 -11.91 -5.29
C ARG A 78 -0.28 -12.24 -3.80
N LEU A 79 0.47 -13.26 -3.37
CA LEU A 79 0.63 -13.58 -1.96
C LEU A 79 1.81 -12.80 -1.35
N CYS A 80 1.66 -12.41 -0.09
CA CYS A 80 2.68 -11.75 0.70
C CYS A 80 3.60 -12.80 1.33
N THR A 81 4.89 -12.74 1.00
CA THR A 81 5.93 -13.58 1.59
C THR A 81 6.75 -12.86 2.67
N HIS A 82 6.56 -11.54 2.81
CA HIS A 82 7.38 -10.67 3.67
C HIS A 82 6.58 -9.99 4.80
N LEU A 83 5.40 -10.53 5.16
CA LEU A 83 4.63 -10.08 6.33
C LEU A 83 4.41 -8.55 6.37
N PHE A 84 4.12 -7.94 5.22
CA PHE A 84 3.92 -6.50 5.06
C PHE A 84 5.10 -5.59 5.35
N GLN A 85 6.31 -6.14 5.51
CA GLN A 85 7.56 -5.38 5.50
C GLN A 85 7.90 -4.96 4.06
N CYS A 86 7.11 -4.05 3.49
CA CYS A 86 7.23 -3.70 2.08
C CYS A 86 8.49 -2.90 1.78
N ALA A 87 9.01 -2.14 2.75
CA ALA A 87 10.28 -1.43 2.64
C ALA A 87 11.47 -2.36 2.30
N THR A 88 11.46 -3.59 2.81
CA THR A 88 12.52 -4.60 2.58
C THR A 88 12.11 -5.69 1.58
N CYS A 89 10.91 -5.60 1.01
CA CYS A 89 10.40 -6.57 0.05
C CYS A 89 10.81 -6.18 -1.38
N GLU A 90 11.47 -7.08 -2.10
CA GLU A 90 11.90 -6.86 -3.49
C GLU A 90 10.74 -6.42 -4.40
N PHE A 91 9.57 -7.05 -4.27
CA PHE A 91 8.40 -6.65 -5.05
C PHE A 91 7.90 -5.25 -4.69
N GLY A 92 7.99 -4.86 -3.41
CA GLY A 92 7.67 -3.51 -2.97
C GLY A 92 8.57 -2.48 -3.62
N GLN A 93 9.88 -2.73 -3.59
CA GLN A 93 10.89 -1.87 -4.21
C GLN A 93 10.65 -1.71 -5.72
N ILE A 94 10.38 -2.81 -6.45
CA ILE A 94 10.06 -2.74 -7.88
C ILE A 94 8.83 -1.87 -8.17
N MET A 95 7.78 -1.98 -7.34
CA MET A 95 6.55 -1.19 -7.52
C MET A 95 6.78 0.29 -7.24
N GLU A 96 7.54 0.62 -6.20
CA GLU A 96 7.92 1.98 -5.84
C GLU A 96 8.82 2.62 -6.91
N ASP A 97 9.85 1.91 -7.37
CA ASP A 97 10.75 2.35 -8.43
C ASP A 97 9.99 2.64 -9.73
N ALA A 98 9.08 1.74 -10.13
CA ALA A 98 8.27 1.91 -11.32
C ALA A 98 7.38 3.17 -11.22
N LEU A 99 6.87 3.48 -10.03
CA LEU A 99 6.08 4.69 -9.80
C LEU A 99 6.98 5.93 -9.84
N GLN A 100 8.11 5.92 -9.16
CA GLN A 100 9.06 7.04 -9.12
C GLN A 100 9.55 7.40 -10.54
N GLN A 101 9.87 6.40 -11.36
CA GLN A 101 10.23 6.61 -12.77
C GLN A 101 9.11 7.28 -13.57
N LYS A 102 7.84 6.90 -13.34
CA LYS A 102 6.69 7.55 -13.99
C LYS A 102 6.57 9.01 -13.56
N LEU A 103 6.72 9.31 -12.27
CA LEU A 103 6.63 10.66 -11.73
C LEU A 103 7.71 11.58 -12.31
N VAL A 104 8.96 11.10 -12.42
CA VAL A 104 10.06 11.84 -13.05
C VAL A 104 9.73 12.18 -14.51
N LYS A 105 9.23 11.21 -15.29
CA LYS A 105 8.84 11.43 -16.69
C LYS A 105 7.70 12.45 -16.82
N LEU A 106 6.71 12.39 -15.94
CA LEU A 106 5.59 13.33 -15.92
C LEU A 106 6.05 14.76 -15.56
N ALA A 107 6.96 14.89 -14.59
CA ALA A 107 7.55 16.17 -14.22
C ALA A 107 8.31 16.81 -15.40
N ALA A 108 9.18 16.04 -16.08
CA ALA A 108 9.90 16.50 -17.25
C ALA A 108 8.96 16.93 -18.38
N ARG A 109 7.89 16.17 -18.63
CA ARG A 109 6.86 16.53 -19.63
C ARG A 109 6.14 17.83 -19.26
N ARG A 110 5.79 18.01 -17.99
CA ARG A 110 5.12 19.23 -17.50
C ARG A 110 6.02 20.46 -17.66
N GLU A 111 7.31 20.33 -17.38
CA GLU A 111 8.29 21.40 -17.59
C GLU A 111 8.42 21.75 -19.08
N ALA A 112 8.51 20.75 -19.96
CA ALA A 112 8.60 20.97 -21.40
C ALA A 112 7.36 21.68 -21.96
N LEU A 113 6.17 21.38 -21.45
CA LEU A 113 4.93 22.08 -21.81
C LEU A 113 4.96 23.55 -21.36
N ARG A 114 5.34 23.82 -20.10
CA ARG A 114 5.46 25.19 -19.58
C ARG A 114 6.44 26.04 -20.40
N LYS A 115 7.58 25.48 -20.80
CA LYS A 115 8.55 26.16 -21.67
C LYS A 115 8.00 26.48 -23.06
N LYS A 116 7.08 25.66 -23.58
CA LYS A 116 6.39 25.92 -24.85
C LYS A 116 5.32 27.01 -24.72
N GLU A 117 4.63 27.09 -23.59
CA GLU A 117 3.62 28.13 -23.32
C GLU A 117 4.24 29.51 -23.10
N GLN A 118 5.50 29.56 -22.65
CA GLN A 118 6.26 30.79 -22.41
C GLN A 118 7.00 31.32 -23.66
N ARG A 119 6.90 30.63 -24.80
CA ARG A 119 7.59 30.95 -26.05
C ARG A 119 6.61 31.29 -27.16
#